data_AF-A0A5P9J423-F1
#
_entry.id   AF-A0A5P9J423-F1
#
_cell.length_a   1.000
_cell.length_b   1.000
_cell.length_c   1.000
_cell.angle_alpha   90.00
_cell.angle_beta   90.00
_cell.angle_gamma   90.00
#
_symmetry.space_group_name_H-M   'P 1'
#
loop_
_entity.id
_entity.type
_entity.pdbx_description
1 polymer ?
#
loop_
_entity_poly.entity_id
_entity_poly.type
_entity_poly.pdbx_seq_one_letter_code
_entity_poly.pdbx_strand_id
1 'polypeptide(L)'
;MKAIKVALLKYVHSWVRRFNANIATVLFACLAMIIAYCSYAVGALNSWHHQQQQAIAHVKTRIALDAQYIGLPNRLLEVPGDRKRVVHYLKQLNTHLTSQGYAIQVHAIAGTTLGNETSNLESFNLVRTGGETFTVTLSPAVMPLAQLLSPWPFLIVLLLSVAMRAWFKTLQSKLDKAREAGTPILERKRLLIDLADKSLRYGEQGRQVQLANKPLCFYLALLEFGIEYPEVTLNQNKEVPQELLDLAHKYFGRLIDLGHTIRKRPNFGNSLEKTLSEIRAALDEVFAADSQDKEPYFPPKAHGEGSRSRVHHYGLRAVNGDDFEVIGK
;
A
#
# COMPACT_ATOMS: atom_id res chain seq x y z
N MET A 1 -0.89 -22.52 8.07
CA MET A 1 -0.17 -21.51 7.26
C MET A 1 -0.85 -21.12 5.94
N LYS A 2 -1.29 -22.05 5.08
CA LYS A 2 -1.97 -21.72 3.81
C LYS A 2 -3.29 -20.93 3.98
N ALA A 3 -4.12 -21.27 4.98
CA ALA A 3 -5.38 -20.58 5.25
C ALA A 3 -5.21 -19.11 5.68
N ILE A 4 -4.18 -18.81 6.47
CA ILE A 4 -3.85 -17.45 6.93
C ILE A 4 -3.39 -16.60 5.73
N LYS A 5 -2.59 -17.17 4.82
CA LYS A 5 -2.18 -16.49 3.58
C LYS A 5 -3.38 -16.14 2.69
N VAL A 6 -4.33 -17.06 2.52
CA VAL A 6 -5.53 -16.82 1.71
C VAL A 6 -6.46 -15.79 2.34
N ALA A 7 -6.61 -15.79 3.66
CA ALA A 7 -7.39 -14.78 4.37
C ALA A 7 -6.76 -13.38 4.27
N LEU A 8 -5.44 -13.27 4.43
CA LEU A 8 -4.69 -12.01 4.24
C LEU A 8 -4.79 -11.50 2.80
N LEU A 9 -4.66 -12.38 1.81
CA LEU A 9 -4.82 -12.02 0.39
C LEU A 9 -6.23 -11.50 0.09
N LYS A 10 -7.28 -12.15 0.62
CA LYS A 10 -8.67 -11.68 0.47
C LYS A 10 -8.88 -10.33 1.17
N TYR A 11 -8.30 -10.12 2.35
CA TYR A 11 -8.41 -8.86 3.09
C TYR A 11 -7.74 -7.71 2.35
N VAL A 12 -6.49 -7.91 1.90
CA VAL A 12 -5.72 -6.94 1.12
C VAL A 12 -6.43 -6.62 -0.20
N HIS A 13 -6.96 -7.64 -0.90
CA HIS A 13 -7.70 -7.45 -2.14
C HIS A 13 -9.02 -6.68 -1.94
N SER A 14 -9.71 -6.86 -0.80
CA SER A 14 -10.91 -6.09 -0.45
C SER A 14 -10.61 -4.62 -0.15
N TRP A 15 -9.46 -4.34 0.48
CA TRP A 15 -9.00 -2.99 0.82
C TRP A 15 -8.61 -2.21 -0.44
N VAL A 16 -7.90 -2.86 -1.36
CA VAL A 16 -7.55 -2.30 -2.68
C VAL A 16 -8.80 -1.96 -3.50
N ARG A 17 -9.86 -2.75 -3.42
CA ARG A 17 -11.12 -2.54 -4.17
C ARG A 17 -11.95 -1.33 -3.72
N ARG A 18 -11.76 -0.84 -2.48
CA ARG A 18 -12.56 0.23 -1.87
C ARG A 18 -11.77 1.49 -1.55
N PHE A 19 -10.50 1.55 -1.93
CA PHE A 19 -9.66 2.71 -1.65
C PHE A 19 -10.15 3.94 -2.43
N ASN A 20 -10.54 4.98 -1.70
CA ASN A 20 -10.95 6.27 -2.26
C ASN A 20 -10.09 7.35 -1.60
N ALA A 21 -9.31 8.09 -2.42
CA ALA A 21 -8.39 9.10 -1.91
C ALA A 21 -9.11 10.19 -1.09
N ASN A 22 -10.34 10.56 -1.45
CA ASN A 22 -11.09 11.58 -0.71
C ASN A 22 -11.47 11.07 0.70
N ILE A 23 -11.94 9.82 0.81
CA ILE A 23 -12.26 9.21 2.11
C ILE A 23 -10.99 9.06 2.94
N ALA A 24 -9.89 8.60 2.33
CA ALA A 24 -8.60 8.48 3.00
C ALA A 24 -8.08 9.84 3.51
N THR A 25 -8.23 10.92 2.73
CA THR A 25 -7.85 12.26 3.17
C THR A 25 -8.69 12.77 4.34
N VAL A 26 -10.00 12.51 4.34
CA VAL A 26 -10.88 12.91 5.44
C VAL A 26 -10.55 12.14 6.71
N LEU A 27 -10.34 10.81 6.62
CA LEU A 27 -9.93 9.99 7.76
C LEU A 27 -8.58 10.42 8.32
N PHE A 28 -7.61 10.72 7.44
CA PHE A 28 -6.32 11.28 7.85
C PHE A 28 -6.48 12.62 8.56
N ALA A 29 -7.28 13.53 8.00
CA ALA A 29 -7.53 14.85 8.60
C ALA A 29 -8.19 14.72 9.98
N CYS A 30 -9.18 13.85 10.15
CA CYS A 30 -9.83 13.61 11.43
C CYS A 30 -8.85 13.06 12.48
N LEU A 31 -8.05 12.06 12.12
CA LEU A 31 -7.05 11.48 13.02
C LEU A 31 -5.96 12.50 13.39
N ALA A 32 -5.43 13.22 12.39
CA ALA A 32 -4.43 14.26 12.58
C ALA A 32 -4.97 15.40 13.45
N MET A 33 -6.25 15.75 13.33
CA MET A 33 -6.90 16.76 14.18
C MET A 33 -6.94 16.35 15.64
N ILE A 34 -7.33 15.11 15.93
CA ILE A 34 -7.34 14.60 17.31
C ILE A 34 -5.93 14.66 17.90
N ILE A 35 -4.93 14.15 17.16
CA ILE A 35 -3.54 14.15 17.62
C ILE A 35 -3.03 15.57 17.84
N ALA A 36 -3.25 16.48 16.89
CA ALA A 36 -2.79 17.86 16.98
C ALA A 36 -3.41 18.62 18.16
N TYR A 37 -4.72 18.44 18.42
CA TYR A 37 -5.38 19.05 19.58
C TYR A 37 -4.90 18.45 20.90
N CYS A 38 -4.68 17.14 20.97
CA CYS A 38 -4.09 16.50 22.15
C CYS A 38 -2.68 17.04 22.43
N SER A 39 -1.83 17.12 21.40
CA SER A 39 -0.47 17.69 21.53
C SER A 39 -0.51 19.16 21.95
N TYR A 40 -1.42 19.95 21.39
CA TYR A 40 -1.60 21.35 21.78
C TYR A 40 -2.06 21.49 23.22
N ALA A 41 -3.06 20.71 23.66
CA ALA A 41 -3.56 20.75 25.02
C ALA A 41 -2.46 20.43 26.04
N VAL A 42 -1.67 19.39 25.79
CA VAL A 42 -0.51 19.04 26.64
C VAL A 42 0.52 20.18 26.65
N GLY A 43 0.83 20.75 25.49
CA GLY A 43 1.76 21.88 25.39
C GLY A 43 1.28 23.13 26.12
N ALA A 44 -0.01 23.47 25.99
CA ALA A 44 -0.63 24.61 26.64
C ALA A 44 -0.65 24.45 28.18
N LEU A 45 -1.00 23.25 28.67
CA LEU A 45 -0.95 22.94 30.10
C LEU A 45 0.47 23.05 30.67
N ASN A 46 1.46 22.50 29.96
CA ASN A 46 2.85 22.57 30.40
C ASN A 46 3.38 24.01 30.39
N SER A 47 3.06 24.77 29.34
CA SER A 47 3.40 26.19 29.25
C SER A 47 2.77 27.00 30.38
N TRP A 48 1.49 26.77 30.68
CA TRP A 48 0.78 27.43 31.77
C TRP A 48 1.43 27.11 33.12
N HIS A 49 1.70 25.83 33.39
CA HIS A 49 2.37 25.42 34.62
C HIS A 49 3.77 26.06 34.73
N HIS A 50 4.52 26.09 33.64
CA HIS A 50 5.84 26.72 33.63
C HIS A 50 5.77 28.24 33.89
N GLN A 51 4.82 28.94 33.26
CA GLN A 51 4.59 30.36 33.50
C GLN A 51 4.19 30.64 34.95
N GLN A 52 3.32 29.82 35.54
CA GLN A 52 2.95 29.91 36.95
C GLN A 52 4.17 29.74 37.87
N GLN A 53 5.01 28.73 37.63
CA GLN A 53 6.22 28.50 38.44
C GLN A 53 7.22 29.66 38.33
N GLN A 54 7.43 30.19 37.12
CA GLN A 54 8.28 31.37 36.91
C GLN A 54 7.73 32.60 37.64
N ALA A 55 6.42 32.82 37.58
CA ALA A 55 5.75 33.92 38.25
C ALA A 55 5.86 33.81 39.78
N ILE A 56 5.65 32.61 40.34
CA ILE A 56 5.85 32.33 41.78
C ILE A 56 7.32 32.59 42.17
N ALA A 57 8.28 32.12 41.37
CA ALA A 57 9.70 32.34 41.63
C ALA A 57 10.07 33.83 41.60
N HIS A 58 9.54 34.58 40.64
CA HIS A 58 9.73 36.03 40.55
C HIS A 58 9.15 36.76 41.78
N VAL A 59 7.92 36.40 42.19
CA VAL A 59 7.28 36.93 43.41
C VAL A 59 8.12 36.59 44.65
N LYS A 60 8.57 35.35 44.80
CA LYS A 60 9.44 34.91 45.91
C LYS A 60 10.71 35.75 46.00
N THR A 61 11.44 35.86 44.89
CA THR A 61 12.68 36.64 44.82
C THR A 61 12.42 38.11 45.14
N ARG A 62 11.35 38.68 44.58
CA ARG A 62 11.01 40.09 44.81
C ARG A 62 10.66 40.37 46.27
N ILE A 63 9.79 39.56 46.88
CA ILE A 63 9.41 39.70 48.30
C ILE A 63 10.62 39.47 49.21
N ALA A 64 11.51 38.52 48.88
CA ALA A 64 12.72 38.28 49.65
C ALA A 64 13.68 39.48 49.62
N LEU A 65 13.86 40.11 48.44
CA LEU A 65 14.68 41.33 48.30
C LEU A 65 14.06 42.53 49.02
N ASP A 66 12.74 42.68 48.93
CA ASP A 66 12.01 43.79 49.54
C ASP A 66 11.75 43.56 51.05
N ALA A 67 12.01 42.36 51.60
CA ALA A 67 11.65 41.95 52.96
C ALA A 67 12.10 42.93 54.05
N GLN A 68 13.27 43.55 53.88
CA GLN A 68 13.83 44.55 54.80
C GLN A 68 13.09 45.90 54.79
N TYR A 69 12.36 46.21 53.72
CA TYR A 69 11.68 47.50 53.51
C TYR A 69 10.16 47.44 53.70
N ILE A 70 9.56 46.25 53.81
CA ILE A 70 8.10 46.05 53.90
C ILE A 70 7.55 46.37 55.32
N GLY A 71 8.41 46.46 56.34
CA GLY A 71 7.99 46.75 57.72
C GLY A 71 7.46 45.52 58.45
N LEU A 72 8.04 44.34 58.17
CA LEU A 72 7.67 43.08 58.81
C LEU A 72 8.09 43.05 60.29
N PRO A 73 7.30 42.40 61.18
CA PRO A 73 7.70 42.26 62.57
C PRO A 73 9.04 41.53 62.68
N ASN A 74 9.87 41.91 63.65
CA ASN A 74 11.13 41.26 63.96
C ASN A 74 11.14 40.88 65.45
N ARG A 75 11.15 39.57 65.73
CA ARG A 75 11.13 39.06 67.12
C ARG A 75 12.50 39.20 67.76
N LEU A 76 13.57 39.01 67.00
CA LEU A 76 14.95 39.16 67.48
C LEU A 76 15.30 40.60 67.88
N LEU A 77 14.72 41.59 67.20
CA LEU A 77 14.94 43.02 67.46
C LEU A 77 13.80 43.67 68.25
N GLU A 78 12.79 42.90 68.69
CA GLU A 78 11.57 43.38 69.37
C GLU A 78 10.84 44.51 68.61
N VAL A 79 10.99 44.58 67.28
CA VAL A 79 10.36 45.61 66.45
C VAL A 79 8.95 45.16 66.06
N PRO A 80 7.89 45.91 66.45
CA PRO A 80 6.53 45.60 66.04
C PRO A 80 6.35 45.81 64.52
N GLY A 81 5.56 44.96 63.88
CA GLY A 81 5.30 45.06 62.45
C GLY A 81 4.34 46.19 62.09
N ASP A 82 4.62 46.90 60.98
CA ASP A 82 3.75 47.95 60.45
C ASP A 82 2.73 47.38 59.45
N ARG A 83 1.54 47.05 59.96
CA ARG A 83 0.45 46.50 59.14
C ARG A 83 0.04 47.41 57.98
N LYS A 84 0.08 48.74 58.14
CA LYS A 84 -0.35 49.68 57.08
C LYS A 84 0.63 49.65 55.92
N ARG A 85 1.94 49.57 56.21
CA ARG A 85 3.00 49.47 55.21
C ARG A 85 2.97 48.15 54.45
N VAL A 86 2.70 47.03 55.14
CA VAL A 86 2.52 45.71 54.52
C VAL A 86 1.31 45.72 53.56
N VAL A 87 0.18 46.29 53.98
CA VAL A 87 -1.02 46.43 53.13
C VAL A 87 -0.76 47.31 51.90
N HIS A 88 -0.06 48.43 52.08
CA HIS A 88 0.31 49.31 50.98
C HIS A 88 1.21 48.59 49.96
N TYR A 89 2.24 47.87 50.45
CA TYR A 89 3.12 47.07 49.63
C TYR A 89 2.36 46.00 48.84
N LEU A 90 1.47 45.24 49.49
CA LEU A 90 0.65 44.22 48.83
C LEU A 90 -0.19 44.79 47.69
N LYS A 91 -0.81 45.97 47.87
CA LYS A 91 -1.56 46.65 46.81
C LYS A 91 -0.67 47.04 45.63
N GLN A 92 0.50 47.62 45.90
CA GLN A 92 1.45 48.00 44.85
C GLN A 92 1.97 46.77 44.10
N LEU A 93 2.34 45.72 44.82
CA LEU A 93 2.82 44.47 44.24
C LEU A 93 1.76 43.83 43.33
N ASN A 94 0.52 43.67 43.81
CA ASN A 94 -0.56 43.08 43.00
C ASN A 94 -0.92 43.94 41.78
N THR A 95 -0.84 45.27 41.90
CA THR A 95 -1.02 46.17 40.76
C THR A 95 0.07 45.95 39.71
N HIS A 96 1.33 45.82 40.14
CA HIS A 96 2.45 45.51 39.24
C HIS A 96 2.32 44.11 38.60
N LEU A 97 1.98 43.09 39.37
CA LEU A 97 1.78 41.73 38.86
C LEU A 97 0.69 41.69 37.80
N THR A 98 -0.44 42.37 38.05
CA THR A 98 -1.54 42.47 37.09
C THR A 98 -1.09 43.22 35.82
N SER A 99 -0.36 44.34 35.96
CA SER A 99 0.14 45.12 34.82
C SER A 99 1.15 44.37 33.96
N GLN A 100 1.91 43.44 34.55
CA GLN A 100 2.87 42.59 33.85
C GLN A 100 2.23 41.33 33.26
N GLY A 101 0.91 41.14 33.45
CA GLY A 101 0.18 39.98 32.93
C GLY A 101 0.40 38.70 33.74
N TYR A 102 0.94 38.79 34.95
CA TYR A 102 1.06 37.63 35.83
C TYR A 102 -0.31 37.25 36.38
N ALA A 103 -0.71 36.00 36.15
CA ALA A 103 -1.96 35.44 36.62
C ALA A 103 -1.82 34.91 38.07
N ILE A 104 -1.30 35.75 38.98
CA ILE A 104 -1.06 35.44 40.40
C ILE A 104 -1.42 36.66 41.26
N GLN A 105 -2.05 36.44 42.41
CA GLN A 105 -2.29 37.47 43.42
C GLN A 105 -1.70 37.06 44.77
N VAL A 106 -1.06 38.01 45.46
CA VAL A 106 -0.53 37.81 46.81
C VAL A 106 -1.58 38.28 47.82
N HIS A 107 -1.99 37.39 48.72
CA HIS A 107 -3.07 37.64 49.68
C HIS A 107 -2.57 38.00 51.07
N ALA A 108 -1.47 37.40 51.54
CA ALA A 108 -0.96 37.72 52.86
C ALA A 108 0.57 37.63 52.96
N ILE A 109 1.14 38.48 53.80
CA ILE A 109 2.55 38.43 54.22
C ILE A 109 2.60 38.54 55.74
N ALA A 110 3.30 37.61 56.39
CA ALA A 110 3.49 37.57 57.84
C ALA A 110 2.17 37.72 58.65
N GLY A 111 1.09 37.09 58.17
CA GLY A 111 -0.23 37.14 58.82
C GLY A 111 -1.06 38.40 58.53
N THR A 112 -0.53 39.38 57.81
CA THR A 112 -1.31 40.53 57.32
C THR A 112 -1.99 40.18 56.01
N THR A 113 -3.32 40.07 56.02
CA THR A 113 -4.15 39.70 54.87
C THR A 113 -4.69 40.91 54.10
N LEU A 114 -4.83 40.75 52.79
CA LEU A 114 -5.46 41.68 51.85
C LEU A 114 -6.58 40.93 51.10
N GLY A 115 -7.83 41.27 51.41
CA GLY A 115 -9.03 40.67 50.81
C GLY A 115 -9.57 39.45 51.56
N ASN A 116 -10.64 38.86 51.01
CA ASN A 116 -11.26 37.64 51.54
C ASN A 116 -10.50 36.40 51.07
N GLU A 117 -10.59 35.30 51.85
CA GLU A 117 -9.99 34.02 51.50
C GLU A 117 -10.55 33.50 50.16
N THR A 118 -9.66 33.29 49.20
CA THR A 118 -9.95 32.69 47.90
C THR A 118 -9.74 31.18 47.96
N SER A 119 -10.47 30.42 47.15
CA SER A 119 -10.19 29.00 46.96
C SER A 119 -8.87 28.81 46.20
N ASN A 120 -8.03 27.87 46.63
CA ASN A 120 -6.66 27.60 46.15
C ASN A 120 -5.62 28.62 46.63
N LEU A 121 -5.36 28.62 47.94
CA LEU A 121 -4.25 29.35 48.56
C LEU A 121 -3.02 28.43 48.64
N GLU A 122 -1.90 28.90 48.09
CA GLU A 122 -0.60 28.30 48.33
C GLU A 122 0.19 29.17 49.31
N SER A 123 0.77 28.53 50.32
CA SER A 123 1.59 29.21 51.33
C SER A 123 3.02 28.73 51.26
N PHE A 124 3.98 29.65 51.32
CA PHE A 124 5.40 29.32 51.43
C PHE A 124 6.08 30.19 52.48
N ASN A 125 7.14 29.66 53.06
CA ASN A 125 7.98 30.36 54.02
C ASN A 125 9.20 30.95 53.32
N LEU A 126 9.46 32.23 53.56
CA LEU A 126 10.69 32.91 53.15
C LEU A 126 11.55 33.21 54.37
N VAL A 127 12.87 33.21 54.17
CA VAL A 127 13.85 33.58 55.19
C VAL A 127 14.33 35.00 54.90
N ARG A 128 14.28 35.87 55.91
CA ARG A 128 14.84 37.22 55.84
C ARG A 128 16.37 37.16 55.97
N THR A 129 17.06 38.14 55.41
CA THR A 129 18.44 38.47 55.78
C THR A 129 18.53 38.70 57.30
N GLY A 130 19.04 37.71 58.03
CA GLY A 130 19.01 37.67 59.51
C GLY A 130 18.40 36.41 60.12
N GLY A 131 17.85 35.49 59.31
CA GLY A 131 17.46 34.14 59.75
C GLY A 131 16.01 33.96 60.21
N GLU A 132 15.23 35.04 60.34
CA GLU A 132 13.81 34.93 60.67
C GLU A 132 12.96 34.49 59.47
N THR A 133 12.03 33.57 59.70
CA THR A 133 11.08 33.09 58.69
C THR A 133 9.75 33.85 58.76
N PHE A 134 9.17 34.12 57.59
CA PHE A 134 7.81 34.64 57.48
C PHE A 134 7.04 33.93 56.36
N THR A 135 5.74 33.78 56.55
CA THR A 135 4.86 33.10 55.60
C THR A 135 4.24 34.09 54.63
N VAL A 136 4.25 33.73 53.35
CA VAL A 136 3.56 34.43 52.27
C VAL A 136 2.49 33.50 51.72
N THR A 137 1.28 34.04 51.52
CA THR A 137 0.16 33.30 50.91
C THR A 137 -0.21 33.94 49.58
N LEU A 138 -0.37 33.13 48.54
CA LEU A 138 -0.75 33.55 47.20
C LEU A 138 -1.85 32.66 46.63
N SER A 139 -2.52 33.18 45.59
CA SER A 139 -3.50 32.43 44.80
C SER A 139 -3.07 32.44 43.33
N PRO A 140 -2.65 31.29 42.78
CA PRO A 140 -2.43 31.17 41.34
C PRO A 140 -3.79 31.08 40.63
N ALA A 141 -3.93 31.81 39.52
CA ALA A 141 -5.15 31.74 38.72
C ALA A 141 -5.32 30.35 38.07
N VAL A 142 -6.57 29.94 37.87
CA VAL A 142 -6.88 28.77 37.04
C VAL A 142 -6.71 29.10 35.56
N MET A 143 -6.29 28.11 34.77
CA MET A 143 -6.15 28.27 33.33
C MET A 143 -7.52 28.55 32.70
N PRO A 144 -7.69 29.64 31.93
CA PRO A 144 -8.94 29.90 31.25
C PRO A 144 -9.16 28.88 30.11
N LEU A 145 -10.37 28.32 30.03
CA LEU A 145 -10.74 27.33 29.00
C LEU A 145 -10.50 27.84 27.56
N ALA A 146 -10.59 29.16 27.35
CA ALA A 146 -10.32 29.78 26.06
C ALA A 146 -8.89 29.56 25.55
N GLN A 147 -7.90 29.41 26.46
CA GLN A 147 -6.51 29.12 26.07
C GLN A 147 -6.32 27.70 25.53
N LEU A 148 -7.28 26.78 25.74
CA LEU A 148 -7.25 25.46 25.10
C LEU A 148 -7.80 25.49 23.67
N LEU A 149 -8.57 26.52 23.31
CA LEU A 149 -9.17 26.67 21.99
C LEU A 149 -8.31 27.59 21.12
N SER A 150 -7.40 26.99 20.35
CA SER A 150 -6.52 27.69 19.43
C SER A 150 -6.83 27.34 17.98
N PRO A 151 -6.77 28.30 17.04
CA PRO A 151 -6.94 28.03 15.62
C PRO A 151 -5.71 27.34 14.99
N TRP A 152 -4.56 27.35 15.66
CA TRP A 152 -3.30 26.84 15.10
C TRP A 152 -3.31 25.35 14.74
N PRO A 153 -3.80 24.42 15.60
CA PRO A 153 -3.88 23.01 15.25
C PRO A 153 -4.73 22.76 14.00
N PHE A 154 -5.82 23.51 13.84
CA PHE A 154 -6.69 23.41 12.67
C PHE A 154 -5.96 23.82 11.38
N LEU A 155 -5.26 24.96 11.40
CA LEU A 155 -4.50 25.45 10.24
C LEU A 155 -3.40 24.48 9.82
N ILE A 156 -2.67 23.90 10.78
CA ILE A 156 -1.60 22.93 10.53
C ILE A 156 -2.17 21.66 9.89
N VAL A 157 -3.28 21.14 10.42
CA VAL A 157 -3.94 19.94 9.88
C VAL A 157 -4.52 20.19 8.49
N LEU A 158 -5.09 21.37 8.24
CA LEU A 158 -5.58 21.77 6.92
C LEU A 158 -4.44 21.73 5.89
N LEU A 159 -3.29 22.33 6.21
CA LEU A 159 -2.12 22.37 5.33
C LEU A 159 -1.56 20.96 5.07
N LEU A 160 -1.41 20.14 6.12
CA LEU A 160 -0.99 18.74 6.01
C LEU A 160 -1.95 17.90 5.16
N SER A 161 -3.26 18.13 5.29
CA SER A 161 -4.28 17.41 4.52
C SER A 161 -4.23 17.76 3.03
N VAL A 162 -3.98 19.02 2.69
CA VAL A 162 -3.79 19.46 1.31
C VAL A 162 -2.53 18.83 0.71
N ALA A 163 -1.42 18.84 1.45
CA ALA A 163 -0.17 18.22 1.00
C ALA A 163 -0.33 16.70 0.77
N MET A 164 -0.96 15.99 1.70
CA MET A 164 -1.16 14.54 1.60
C MET A 164 -2.19 14.13 0.56
N ARG A 165 -3.09 15.04 0.14
CA ARG A 165 -4.05 14.76 -0.92
C ARG A 165 -3.38 14.34 -2.23
N ALA A 166 -2.27 14.97 -2.60
CA ALA A 166 -1.52 14.62 -3.80
C ALA A 166 -0.95 13.19 -3.70
N TRP A 167 -0.44 12.83 -2.51
CA TRP A 167 0.09 11.50 -2.25
C TRP A 167 -1.00 10.42 -2.29
N PHE A 168 -2.16 10.65 -1.67
CA PHE A 168 -3.28 9.72 -1.73
C PHE A 168 -3.86 9.56 -3.15
N LYS A 169 -3.87 10.63 -3.96
CA LYS A 169 -4.27 10.54 -5.38
C LYS A 169 -3.29 9.71 -6.20
N THR A 170 -1.99 9.89 -6.01
CA THR A 170 -0.99 9.07 -6.73
C THR A 170 -1.08 7.60 -6.30
N LEU A 171 -1.30 7.34 -5.01
CA LEU A 171 -1.54 5.99 -4.50
C LEU A 171 -2.81 5.37 -5.12
N GLN A 172 -3.91 6.13 -5.17
CA GLN A 172 -5.13 5.68 -5.84
C GLN A 172 -4.88 5.35 -7.31
N SER A 173 -4.18 6.20 -8.05
CA SER A 173 -3.86 5.94 -9.47
C SER A 173 -3.02 4.67 -9.67
N LYS A 174 -2.12 4.34 -8.74
CA LYS A 174 -1.33 3.11 -8.78
C LYS A 174 -2.19 1.88 -8.47
N LEU A 175 -3.11 2.00 -7.50
CA LEU A 175 -4.07 0.95 -7.18
C LEU A 175 -5.08 0.73 -8.31
N ASP A 176 -5.55 1.80 -8.95
CA ASP A 176 -6.46 1.74 -10.10
C ASP A 176 -5.76 1.08 -11.29
N LYS A 177 -4.50 1.43 -11.59
CA LYS A 177 -3.69 0.71 -12.59
C LYS A 177 -3.48 -0.76 -12.25
N ALA A 178 -3.24 -1.09 -10.98
CA ALA A 178 -3.13 -2.48 -10.52
C ALA A 178 -4.48 -3.23 -10.54
N ARG A 179 -5.59 -2.50 -10.47
CA ARG A 179 -6.96 -3.02 -10.57
C ARG A 179 -7.40 -3.21 -12.02
N GLU A 180 -7.01 -2.32 -12.91
CA GLU A 180 -7.17 -2.44 -14.37
C GLU A 180 -6.27 -3.55 -14.91
N ALA A 181 -5.06 -3.68 -14.36
CA ALA A 181 -4.23 -4.88 -14.48
C ALA A 181 -4.78 -6.05 -13.62
N GLY A 182 -6.07 -6.02 -13.30
CA GLY A 182 -6.76 -6.98 -12.45
C GLY A 182 -6.43 -8.40 -12.85
N THR A 183 -6.37 -9.28 -11.83
CA THR A 183 -6.31 -10.76 -11.88
C THR A 183 -5.88 -11.30 -13.23
N PRO A 184 -4.72 -12.00 -13.38
CA PRO A 184 -4.45 -12.65 -14.65
C PRO A 184 -5.68 -13.49 -14.95
N ILE A 185 -6.46 -13.04 -15.94
CA ILE A 185 -7.31 -13.93 -16.67
C ILE A 185 -6.26 -14.94 -17.08
N LEU A 186 -6.36 -16.15 -16.54
CA LEU A 186 -5.68 -17.25 -17.17
C LEU A 186 -6.38 -17.28 -18.53
N GLU A 187 -5.95 -16.43 -19.46
CA GLU A 187 -6.27 -16.58 -20.85
C GLU A 187 -5.87 -18.02 -21.08
N ARG A 188 -6.86 -18.87 -21.34
CA ARG A 188 -6.59 -20.24 -21.72
C ARG A 188 -5.86 -20.10 -23.04
N LYS A 189 -4.54 -20.02 -22.97
CA LYS A 189 -3.67 -19.88 -24.13
C LYS A 189 -3.98 -21.09 -24.99
N ARG A 190 -4.46 -20.82 -26.19
CA ARG A 190 -4.75 -21.83 -27.20
C ARG A 190 -3.74 -21.69 -28.33
N LEU A 191 -3.50 -22.79 -29.03
CA LEU A 191 -2.64 -22.78 -30.20
C LEU A 191 -3.40 -22.14 -31.37
N LEU A 192 -2.96 -20.98 -31.83
CA LEU A 192 -3.47 -20.27 -32.99
C LEU A 192 -2.69 -20.73 -34.23
N ILE A 193 -3.41 -21.23 -35.23
CA ILE A 193 -2.87 -21.72 -36.50
C ILE A 193 -3.43 -20.83 -37.59
N ASP A 194 -2.60 -19.97 -38.17
CA ASP A 194 -3.01 -19.04 -39.22
C ASP A 194 -2.63 -19.60 -40.60
N LEU A 195 -3.64 -19.91 -41.41
CA LEU A 195 -3.45 -20.39 -42.79
C LEU A 195 -3.09 -19.27 -43.77
N ALA A 196 -3.47 -18.01 -43.50
CA ALA A 196 -3.16 -16.86 -44.33
C ALA A 196 -1.69 -16.44 -44.15
N ASP A 197 -1.21 -16.42 -42.91
CA ASP A 197 0.19 -16.08 -42.61
C ASP A 197 1.11 -17.31 -42.58
N LYS A 198 0.54 -18.52 -42.72
CA LYS A 198 1.24 -19.82 -42.62
C LYS A 198 2.07 -19.94 -41.34
N SER A 199 1.44 -19.60 -40.21
CA SER A 199 2.16 -19.46 -38.95
C SER A 199 1.44 -20.12 -37.78
N LEU A 200 2.23 -20.47 -36.76
CA LEU A 200 1.77 -20.97 -35.47
C LEU A 200 2.09 -19.95 -34.38
N ARG A 201 1.19 -19.81 -33.41
CA ARG A 201 1.37 -18.95 -32.24
C ARG A 201 0.62 -19.53 -31.05
N TYR A 202 1.17 -19.44 -29.84
CA TYR A 202 0.48 -19.87 -28.61
C TYR A 202 0.00 -18.64 -27.79
N GLY A 203 -1.31 -18.47 -27.68
CA GLY A 203 -1.92 -17.25 -27.14
C GLY A 203 -1.82 -16.04 -28.09
N GLU A 204 -2.51 -14.94 -27.78
CA GLU A 204 -2.56 -13.77 -28.68
C GLU A 204 -1.22 -13.05 -28.80
N GLN A 205 -0.45 -13.01 -27.72
CA GLN A 205 0.86 -12.34 -27.64
C GLN A 205 2.04 -13.30 -27.80
N GLY A 206 1.79 -14.56 -28.17
CA GLY A 206 2.84 -15.57 -28.35
C GLY A 206 3.79 -15.27 -29.51
N ARG A 207 4.94 -15.95 -29.51
CA ARG A 207 5.87 -15.91 -30.64
C ARG A 207 5.22 -16.54 -31.87
N GLN A 208 5.22 -15.79 -32.98
CA GLN A 208 4.73 -16.26 -34.27
C GLN A 208 5.86 -16.97 -35.01
N VAL A 209 5.63 -18.22 -35.43
CA VAL A 209 6.61 -19.05 -36.12
C VAL A 209 6.02 -19.52 -37.46
N GLN A 210 6.71 -19.27 -38.56
CA GLN A 210 6.25 -19.67 -39.89
C GLN A 210 6.63 -21.13 -40.19
N LEU A 211 5.73 -21.84 -40.87
CA LEU A 211 5.94 -23.23 -41.30
C LEU A 211 5.80 -23.36 -42.82
N ALA A 212 6.53 -24.32 -43.38
CA ALA A 212 6.35 -24.70 -44.77
C ALA A 212 4.98 -25.36 -44.99
N ASN A 213 4.44 -25.24 -46.21
CA ASN A 213 3.07 -25.66 -46.54
C ASN A 213 2.79 -27.13 -46.18
N LYS A 214 3.74 -28.04 -46.46
CA LYS A 214 3.57 -29.48 -46.20
C LYS A 214 3.50 -29.79 -44.69
N PRO A 215 4.49 -29.38 -43.85
CA PRO A 215 4.39 -29.47 -42.39
C PRO A 215 3.13 -28.83 -41.79
N LEU A 216 2.75 -27.63 -42.25
CA LEU A 216 1.58 -26.92 -41.72
C LEU A 216 0.29 -27.70 -41.97
N CYS A 217 0.04 -28.12 -43.21
CA CYS A 217 -1.17 -28.88 -43.57
C CYS A 217 -1.21 -30.23 -42.84
N PHE A 218 -0.06 -30.91 -42.75
CA PHE A 218 0.03 -32.20 -42.08
C PHE A 218 -0.23 -32.08 -40.57
N TYR A 219 0.29 -31.03 -39.92
CA TYR A 219 0.08 -30.80 -38.51
C TYR A 219 -1.37 -30.47 -38.18
N LEU A 220 -2.00 -29.62 -38.99
CA LEU A 220 -3.41 -29.27 -38.81
C LEU A 220 -4.32 -30.50 -38.99
N ALA A 221 -4.03 -31.31 -40.01
CA ALA A 221 -4.69 -32.59 -40.19
C ALA A 221 -4.48 -33.53 -38.99
N LEU A 222 -3.28 -33.56 -38.40
CA LEU A 222 -2.97 -34.37 -37.22
C LEU A 222 -3.76 -33.94 -35.98
N LEU A 223 -3.97 -32.63 -35.79
CA LEU A 223 -4.79 -32.07 -34.71
C LEU A 223 -6.26 -32.46 -34.87
N GLU A 224 -6.82 -32.28 -36.06
CA GLU A 224 -8.23 -32.62 -36.34
C GLU A 224 -8.45 -34.14 -36.31
N PHE A 225 -7.52 -34.93 -36.85
CA PHE A 225 -7.57 -36.39 -36.81
C PHE A 225 -7.52 -36.93 -35.37
N GLY A 226 -6.72 -36.31 -34.49
CA GLY A 226 -6.66 -36.68 -33.07
C GLY A 226 -7.97 -36.45 -32.31
N ILE A 227 -8.83 -35.55 -32.79
CA ILE A 227 -10.17 -35.31 -32.25
C ILE A 227 -11.20 -36.25 -32.88
N GLU A 228 -11.17 -36.42 -34.20
CA GLU A 228 -12.15 -37.23 -34.94
C GLU A 228 -11.97 -38.74 -34.73
N TYR A 229 -10.72 -39.21 -34.58
CA TYR A 229 -10.37 -40.63 -34.50
C TYR A 229 -9.44 -40.95 -33.30
N PRO A 230 -9.88 -40.71 -32.04
CA PRO A 230 -9.02 -40.83 -30.85
C PRO A 230 -8.51 -42.26 -30.59
N GLU A 231 -9.24 -43.29 -31.06
CA GLU A 231 -8.90 -44.70 -30.87
C GLU A 231 -7.86 -45.22 -31.88
N VAL A 232 -7.57 -44.46 -32.94
CA VAL A 232 -6.67 -44.89 -34.01
C VAL A 232 -5.23 -44.57 -33.66
N THR A 233 -4.42 -45.61 -33.46
CA THR A 233 -3.00 -45.46 -33.14
C THR A 233 -2.14 -45.28 -34.40
N LEU A 234 -1.50 -44.13 -34.51
CA LEU A 234 -0.66 -43.75 -35.65
C LEU A 234 0.78 -44.23 -35.46
N ASN A 235 1.23 -45.22 -36.22
CA ASN A 235 2.58 -45.79 -36.15
C ASN A 235 3.43 -45.38 -37.37
N GLN A 236 4.67 -44.93 -37.15
CA GLN A 236 5.61 -44.51 -38.21
C GLN A 236 6.00 -45.65 -39.16
N ASN A 237 5.96 -46.91 -38.71
CA ASN A 237 6.30 -48.08 -39.53
C ASN A 237 5.14 -48.59 -40.38
N LYS A 238 3.94 -47.99 -40.25
CA LYS A 238 2.76 -48.31 -41.05
C LYS A 238 2.50 -47.16 -42.02
N GLU A 239 1.78 -47.47 -43.10
CA GLU A 239 1.29 -46.42 -43.99
C GLU A 239 0.38 -45.44 -43.22
N VAL A 240 0.44 -44.17 -43.63
CA VAL A 240 -0.39 -43.11 -43.05
C VAL A 240 -1.85 -43.41 -43.41
N PRO A 241 -2.79 -43.41 -42.44
CA PRO A 241 -4.20 -43.65 -42.73
C PRO A 241 -4.74 -42.70 -43.80
N GLN A 242 -5.59 -43.22 -44.67
CA GLN A 242 -6.11 -42.46 -45.80
C GLN A 242 -6.94 -41.25 -45.34
N GLU A 243 -7.66 -41.39 -44.22
CA GLU A 243 -8.47 -40.35 -43.62
C GLU A 243 -7.60 -39.14 -43.16
N LEU A 244 -6.41 -39.41 -42.61
CA LEU A 244 -5.45 -38.37 -42.25
C LEU A 244 -4.86 -37.68 -43.48
N LEU A 245 -4.59 -38.45 -44.55
CA LEU A 245 -4.11 -37.90 -45.82
C LEU A 245 -5.17 -37.00 -46.47
N ASP A 246 -6.44 -37.39 -46.40
CA ASP A 246 -7.56 -36.63 -46.96
C ASP A 246 -7.75 -35.29 -46.22
N LEU A 247 -7.63 -35.29 -44.89
CA LEU A 247 -7.60 -34.04 -44.10
C LEU A 247 -6.41 -33.15 -44.49
N ALA A 248 -5.21 -33.71 -44.66
CA ALA A 248 -4.04 -32.94 -45.08
C ALA A 248 -4.21 -32.34 -46.48
N HIS A 249 -4.81 -33.09 -47.41
CA HIS A 249 -5.12 -32.60 -48.75
C HIS A 249 -6.21 -31.52 -48.75
N LYS A 250 -7.19 -31.60 -47.85
CA LYS A 250 -8.22 -30.56 -47.65
C LYS A 250 -7.57 -29.22 -47.28
N TYR A 251 -6.69 -29.20 -46.28
CA TYR A 251 -5.98 -27.97 -45.89
C TYR A 251 -5.01 -27.47 -46.95
N PHE A 252 -4.40 -28.38 -47.71
CA PHE A 252 -3.58 -27.98 -48.86
C PHE A 252 -4.42 -27.30 -49.96
N GLY A 253 -5.64 -27.81 -50.22
CA GLY A 253 -6.61 -27.16 -51.09
C GLY A 253 -6.93 -25.74 -50.62
N ARG A 254 -7.18 -25.57 -49.32
CA ARG A 254 -7.42 -24.25 -48.72
C ARG A 254 -6.23 -23.29 -48.90
N LEU A 255 -4.99 -23.77 -48.78
CA LEU A 255 -3.80 -22.95 -49.07
C LEU A 255 -3.68 -22.57 -50.56
N ILE A 256 -4.18 -23.40 -51.49
CA ILE A 256 -4.27 -23.04 -52.91
C ILE A 256 -5.29 -21.92 -53.10
N ASP A 257 -6.47 -22.05 -52.49
CA ASP A 257 -7.54 -21.04 -52.58
C ASP A 257 -7.10 -19.67 -52.02
N LEU A 258 -6.29 -19.68 -50.96
CA LEU A 258 -5.67 -18.49 -50.37
C LEU A 258 -4.48 -17.93 -51.19
N GLY A 259 -4.09 -18.59 -52.28
CA GLY A 259 -3.01 -18.15 -53.17
C GLY A 259 -1.60 -18.46 -52.68
N HIS A 260 -1.43 -19.26 -51.62
CA HIS A 260 -0.12 -19.57 -51.05
C HIS A 260 0.68 -20.62 -51.82
N THR A 261 0.05 -21.33 -52.75
CA THR A 261 0.75 -22.31 -53.59
C THR A 261 0.02 -22.60 -54.90
N ILE A 262 0.80 -22.80 -55.96
CA ILE A 262 0.33 -23.24 -57.29
C ILE A 262 1.01 -24.59 -57.63
N ARG A 263 1.67 -25.23 -56.65
CA ARG A 263 2.52 -26.42 -56.87
C ARG A 263 1.70 -27.72 -56.92
N LYS A 264 2.30 -28.76 -57.50
CA LYS A 264 1.80 -30.15 -57.49
C LYS A 264 1.50 -30.60 -56.05
N ARG A 265 0.36 -31.28 -55.86
CA ARG A 265 -0.08 -31.83 -54.56
C ARG A 265 1.06 -32.63 -53.91
N PRO A 266 1.49 -32.25 -52.68
CA PRO A 266 2.57 -32.95 -52.00
C PRO A 266 2.10 -34.34 -51.57
N ASN A 267 3.00 -35.34 -51.66
CA ASN A 267 2.75 -36.62 -51.03
C ASN A 267 3.06 -36.49 -49.54
N PHE A 268 2.02 -36.53 -48.70
CA PHE A 268 2.12 -36.41 -47.24
C PHE A 268 2.65 -37.67 -46.54
N GLY A 269 2.58 -38.85 -47.18
CA GLY A 269 3.15 -40.09 -46.65
C GLY A 269 4.67 -40.19 -46.80
N ASN A 270 5.25 -39.53 -47.82
CA ASN A 270 6.69 -39.54 -48.03
C ASN A 270 7.42 -38.61 -47.05
N SER A 271 8.58 -39.05 -46.56
CA SER A 271 9.42 -38.26 -45.65
C SER A 271 8.68 -37.78 -44.39
N LEU A 272 7.82 -38.65 -43.83
CA LEU A 272 7.03 -38.37 -42.63
C LEU A 272 7.91 -37.95 -41.45
N GLU A 273 9.02 -38.64 -41.22
CA GLU A 273 9.94 -38.34 -40.12
C GLU A 273 10.53 -36.92 -40.21
N LYS A 274 10.91 -36.50 -41.42
CA LYS A 274 11.38 -35.13 -41.69
C LYS A 274 10.27 -34.11 -41.41
N THR A 275 9.06 -34.38 -41.90
CA THR A 275 7.89 -33.50 -41.70
C THR A 275 7.56 -33.34 -40.21
N LEU A 276 7.54 -34.44 -39.45
CA LEU A 276 7.33 -34.42 -38.00
C LEU A 276 8.45 -33.69 -37.26
N SER A 277 9.70 -33.79 -37.74
CA SER A 277 10.84 -33.09 -37.15
C SER A 277 10.75 -31.57 -37.35
N GLU A 278 10.33 -31.12 -38.53
CA GLU A 278 10.07 -29.70 -38.80
C GLU A 278 8.92 -29.14 -37.94
N ILE A 279 7.84 -29.91 -37.76
CA ILE A 279 6.73 -29.55 -36.86
C ILE A 279 7.22 -29.38 -35.42
N ARG A 280 7.97 -30.36 -34.89
CA ARG A 280 8.50 -30.31 -33.52
C ARG A 280 9.41 -29.09 -33.31
N ALA A 281 10.31 -28.82 -34.27
CA ALA A 281 11.20 -27.66 -34.18
C ALA A 281 10.44 -26.34 -34.15
N ALA A 282 9.39 -26.19 -34.96
CA ALA A 282 8.55 -25.01 -34.94
C ALA A 282 7.77 -24.88 -33.61
N LEU A 283 7.24 -25.98 -33.07
CA LEU A 283 6.56 -25.98 -31.78
C LEU A 283 7.52 -25.66 -30.62
N ASP A 284 8.77 -26.12 -30.66
CA ASP A 284 9.78 -25.78 -29.65
C ASP A 284 10.02 -24.26 -29.61
N GLU A 285 9.99 -23.61 -30.77
CA GLU A 285 10.10 -22.15 -30.86
C GLU A 285 8.82 -21.42 -30.40
N VAL A 286 7.64 -21.93 -30.74
CA VAL A 286 6.34 -21.37 -30.29
C VAL A 286 6.20 -21.44 -28.77
N PHE A 287 6.56 -22.58 -28.17
CA PHE A 287 6.43 -22.83 -26.73
C PHE A 287 7.70 -22.47 -25.93
N ALA A 288 8.66 -21.75 -26.52
CA ALA A 288 9.92 -21.39 -25.84
C ALA A 288 9.68 -20.63 -24.52
N ALA A 289 8.63 -19.80 -24.45
CA ALA A 289 8.24 -19.07 -23.23
C ALA A 289 7.31 -19.85 -22.30
N ASP A 290 6.60 -20.87 -22.82
CA ASP A 290 5.52 -21.58 -22.16
C ASP A 290 5.76 -23.11 -22.20
N SER A 291 6.97 -23.55 -21.81
CA SER A 291 7.39 -24.94 -21.97
C SER A 291 6.59 -25.97 -21.16
N GLN A 292 5.79 -25.51 -20.20
CA GLN A 292 4.94 -26.35 -19.35
C GLN A 292 3.70 -26.87 -20.09
N ASP A 293 3.21 -26.12 -21.08
CA ASP A 293 1.95 -26.42 -21.77
C ASP A 293 2.15 -27.21 -23.08
N LYS A 294 3.40 -27.55 -23.42
CA LYS A 294 3.76 -28.09 -24.73
C LYS A 294 3.30 -29.54 -24.98
N GLU A 295 3.17 -30.34 -23.93
CA GLU A 295 3.04 -31.80 -24.04
C GLU A 295 1.85 -32.29 -24.90
N PRO A 296 0.64 -31.71 -24.81
CA PRO A 296 -0.50 -32.14 -25.62
C PRO A 296 -0.34 -31.86 -27.14
N TYR A 297 0.36 -30.77 -27.48
CA TYR A 297 0.48 -30.29 -28.86
C TYR A 297 1.64 -30.95 -29.64
N PHE A 298 2.52 -31.68 -28.95
CA PHE A 298 3.74 -32.23 -29.53
C PHE A 298 3.55 -33.66 -30.06
N PRO A 299 3.85 -33.92 -31.35
CA PRO A 299 3.94 -35.28 -31.86
C PRO A 299 5.10 -36.03 -31.18
N PRO A 300 4.87 -37.18 -30.53
CA PRO A 300 5.92 -37.90 -29.78
C PRO A 300 7.10 -38.28 -30.69
N LYS A 301 8.34 -38.14 -30.17
CA LYS A 301 9.57 -38.51 -30.88
C LYS A 301 9.84 -40.01 -30.72
N ALA A 302 10.24 -40.67 -31.79
CA ALA A 302 10.78 -42.02 -31.71
C ALA A 302 12.06 -42.01 -30.84
N HIS A 303 12.01 -42.66 -29.68
CA HIS A 303 13.22 -42.97 -28.91
C HIS A 303 13.79 -44.28 -29.45
N GLY A 304 15.10 -44.29 -29.72
CA GLY A 304 15.78 -45.49 -30.19
C GLY A 304 17.09 -45.70 -29.44
N GLU A 305 17.17 -46.79 -28.71
CA GLU A 305 18.33 -47.70 -28.69
C GLU A 305 17.90 -48.99 -27.98
N GLY A 306 17.74 -50.06 -28.76
CA GLY A 306 17.51 -51.41 -28.23
C GLY A 306 16.05 -51.81 -27.98
N SER A 307 15.71 -52.99 -28.48
CA SER A 307 14.44 -53.71 -28.32
C SER A 307 13.32 -53.33 -29.29
N ARG A 308 13.10 -54.28 -30.20
CA ARG A 308 12.10 -54.36 -31.28
C ARG A 308 10.65 -54.40 -30.78
N SER A 309 10.28 -53.65 -29.73
CA SER A 309 9.03 -53.90 -29.00
C SER A 309 8.24 -52.68 -28.50
N ARG A 310 8.58 -51.43 -28.86
CA ARG A 310 7.67 -50.28 -28.60
C ARG A 310 7.40 -49.48 -29.86
N VAL A 311 6.17 -49.64 -30.35
CA VAL A 311 5.52 -48.99 -31.49
C VAL A 311 5.87 -47.49 -31.55
N HIS A 312 6.48 -47.05 -32.65
CA HIS A 312 6.84 -45.65 -32.90
C HIS A 312 5.57 -44.83 -33.19
N HIS A 313 4.87 -44.42 -32.14
CA HIS A 313 3.65 -43.63 -32.27
C HIS A 313 3.96 -42.16 -32.59
N TYR A 314 3.12 -41.50 -33.41
CA TYR A 314 3.23 -40.06 -33.70
C TYR A 314 1.93 -39.28 -33.54
N GLY A 315 0.82 -39.93 -33.19
CA GLY A 315 -0.44 -39.25 -32.87
C GLY A 315 -0.33 -38.41 -31.60
N LEU A 316 -1.09 -37.32 -31.57
CA LEU A 316 -1.15 -36.38 -30.45
C LEU A 316 -1.93 -36.99 -29.27
N ARG A 317 -1.58 -36.60 -28.05
CA ARG A 317 -2.23 -37.09 -26.82
C ARG A 317 -3.14 -35.99 -26.28
N ALA A 318 -4.45 -36.27 -26.22
CA ALA A 318 -5.43 -35.47 -25.48
C ALA A 318 -5.55 -33.99 -25.93
N VAL A 319 -5.65 -33.74 -27.24
CA VAL A 319 -6.02 -32.42 -27.77
C VAL A 319 -7.54 -32.34 -27.88
N ASN A 320 -8.17 -31.32 -27.27
CA ASN A 320 -9.58 -31.01 -27.45
C ASN A 320 -9.77 -29.91 -28.50
N GLY A 321 -10.98 -29.80 -29.07
CA GLY A 321 -11.31 -28.75 -30.04
C GLY A 321 -11.16 -27.32 -29.52
N ASP A 322 -11.20 -27.14 -28.19
CA ASP A 322 -10.99 -25.82 -27.55
C ASP A 322 -9.52 -25.44 -27.35
N ASP A 323 -8.59 -26.39 -27.56
CA ASP A 323 -7.16 -26.20 -27.29
C ASP A 323 -6.42 -25.53 -28.46
N PHE A 324 -7.03 -25.49 -29.66
CA PHE A 324 -6.49 -24.78 -30.81
C PHE A 324 -7.57 -24.07 -31.63
N GLU A 325 -7.16 -23.06 -32.40
CA GLU A 325 -8.02 -22.30 -33.30
C GLU A 325 -7.33 -22.17 -34.66
N VAL A 326 -8.11 -22.36 -35.73
CA VAL A 326 -7.62 -22.23 -37.11
C VAL A 326 -8.18 -20.97 -37.73
N ILE A 327 -7.31 -20.01 -38.02
CA ILE A 327 -7.64 -18.77 -38.73
C ILE A 327 -7.53 -19.04 -40.24
N GLY A 328 -8.58 -18.71 -40.98
CA GLY A 328 -8.62 -18.92 -42.44
C GLY A 328 -9.07 -20.32 -42.88
N LYS A 329 -9.70 -21.11 -42.00
CA LYS A 329 -10.29 -22.43 -42.31
C LYS A 329 -11.28 -22.36 -43.48
#